data_AF-A0A6L5GA13-F1
#
_entry.id   AF-A0A6L5GA13-F1
#
_cell.length_a   1.000
_cell.length_b   1.000
_cell.length_c   1.000
_cell.angle_alpha   90.00
_cell.angle_beta   90.00
_cell.angle_gamma   90.00
#
_symmetry.space_group_name_H-M   'P 1'
#
loop_
_entity.id
_entity.type
_entity.pdbx_description
1 polymer ?
#
loop_
_entity_poly.entity_id
_entity_poly.type
_entity_poly.pdbx_seq_one_letter_code
_entity_poly.pdbx_strand_id
1 'polypeptide(L)'
;MAIRVEYPRDSPSRTSASPVSEGAPPMSAGPAGAHVAGYCAEFRLQTRDHGTQILLAYDPDGVAAAVATIVAADLVQVATALVRDRPGYEPGGRPDHGLKIIADRETEVGALSYYGPGGEDYGPGAWVSYSDEGWAPQIRLYRDMDTASMFPPDAHIALSTLARAVEDFRATGGLRPSMVAWRPSTVW
;
A
#
# COMPACT_ATOMS: atom_id res chain seq x y z
N MET A 1 -1.35 26.01 1.65
CA MET A 1 -2.48 26.87 1.20
C MET A 1 -3.71 25.98 1.16
N ALA A 2 -4.64 26.12 2.09
CA ALA A 2 -5.79 25.21 2.26
C ALA A 2 -7.03 25.82 1.59
N ILE A 3 -7.75 25.04 0.79
CA ILE A 3 -8.99 25.47 0.15
C ILE A 3 -10.14 24.64 0.72
N ARG A 4 -11.10 25.34 1.30
CA ARG A 4 -12.36 24.82 1.85
C ARG A 4 -13.39 24.81 0.72
N VAL A 5 -14.10 23.70 0.52
CA VAL A 5 -15.16 23.59 -0.49
C VAL A 5 -16.50 23.40 0.20
N GLU A 6 -17.43 24.32 -0.05
CA GLU A 6 -18.85 24.23 0.35
C GLU A 6 -19.69 23.89 -0.89
N TYR A 7 -20.67 22.99 -0.70
CA TYR A 7 -21.62 22.57 -1.74
C TYR A 7 -22.98 23.25 -1.57
N PRO A 8 -23.59 23.81 -2.63
CA PRO A 8 -25.02 24.11 -2.63
C PRO A 8 -25.85 22.95 -3.21
N ARG A 9 -26.94 22.61 -2.51
CA ARG A 9 -28.09 21.86 -3.06
C ARG A 9 -29.06 22.83 -3.73
N ASP A 10 -29.51 22.53 -4.95
CA ASP A 10 -30.92 22.24 -5.27
C ASP A 10 -31.17 22.22 -6.79
N SER A 11 -32.05 21.30 -7.21
CA SER A 11 -32.67 21.25 -8.55
C SER A 11 -33.95 22.10 -8.58
N PRO A 12 -34.48 22.52 -9.76
CA PRO A 12 -35.48 21.68 -10.43
C PRO A 12 -35.57 21.76 -11.98
N SER A 13 -36.07 20.64 -12.55
CA SER A 13 -37.03 20.45 -13.68
C SER A 13 -36.82 21.02 -15.11
N ARG A 14 -36.63 20.06 -16.04
CA ARG A 14 -37.06 19.89 -17.47
C ARG A 14 -37.41 21.10 -18.36
N THR A 15 -36.85 21.14 -19.57
CA THR A 15 -37.59 21.22 -20.87
C THR A 15 -36.70 20.71 -22.02
N SER A 16 -37.30 19.99 -22.97
CA SER A 16 -36.69 19.40 -24.18
C SER A 16 -36.81 20.33 -25.38
N ALA A 17 -35.72 20.55 -26.13
CA ALA A 17 -35.75 20.96 -27.54
C ALA A 17 -34.39 20.69 -28.23
N SER A 18 -34.45 20.18 -29.45
CA SER A 18 -33.38 20.07 -30.47
C SER A 18 -34.07 20.07 -31.83
N PRO A 19 -33.40 20.26 -32.99
CA PRO A 19 -31.99 20.60 -33.26
C PRO A 19 -31.81 21.73 -34.32
N VAL A 20 -30.65 22.38 -34.41
CA VAL A 20 -30.06 22.91 -35.68
C VAL A 20 -28.53 22.95 -35.56
N SER A 21 -27.84 22.38 -36.55
CA SER A 21 -26.38 22.40 -36.72
C SER A 21 -25.89 23.71 -37.33
N GLU A 22 -24.91 24.38 -36.71
CA GLU A 22 -23.90 25.19 -37.42
C GLU A 22 -22.71 25.55 -36.50
N GLY A 23 -21.49 25.22 -36.94
CA GLY A 23 -20.22 25.82 -36.49
C GLY A 23 -19.74 25.56 -35.05
N ALA A 24 -19.04 24.45 -34.81
CA ALA A 24 -18.27 24.27 -33.57
C ALA A 24 -16.92 25.02 -33.63
N PRO A 25 -16.63 25.99 -32.74
CA PRO A 25 -15.26 26.39 -32.47
C PRO A 25 -14.52 25.26 -31.72
N PRO A 26 -13.19 25.13 -31.82
CA PRO A 26 -12.46 24.09 -31.11
C PRO A 26 -12.64 24.32 -29.61
N MET A 27 -13.46 23.48 -28.98
CA MET A 27 -13.53 23.37 -27.54
C MET A 27 -12.11 23.08 -27.07
N SER A 28 -11.54 24.03 -26.35
CA SER A 28 -10.29 23.89 -25.64
C SER A 28 -10.27 22.52 -24.98
N ALA A 29 -9.29 21.70 -25.36
CA ALA A 29 -8.84 20.64 -24.50
C ALA A 29 -8.38 21.32 -23.20
N GLY A 30 -9.29 21.39 -22.22
CA GLY A 30 -8.90 21.59 -20.83
C GLY A 30 -7.81 20.59 -20.50
N PRO A 31 -6.87 20.93 -19.59
CA PRO A 31 -5.63 20.20 -19.42
C PRO A 31 -5.97 18.72 -19.35
N ALA A 32 -5.44 17.97 -20.32
CA ALA A 32 -5.60 16.54 -20.42
C ALA A 32 -5.43 15.98 -19.01
N GLY A 33 -6.51 15.37 -18.50
CA GLY A 33 -6.56 14.89 -17.14
C GLY A 33 -5.26 14.16 -16.87
N ALA A 34 -4.53 14.62 -15.86
CA ALA A 34 -3.46 13.85 -15.29
C ALA A 34 -4.13 12.62 -14.70
N HIS A 35 -4.33 11.60 -15.54
CA HIS A 35 -4.52 10.25 -15.08
C HIS A 35 -3.27 9.95 -14.26
N VAL A 36 -3.36 10.06 -12.94
CA VAL A 36 -2.51 9.26 -12.07
C VAL A 36 -2.99 7.83 -12.33
N ALA A 37 -2.49 7.22 -13.40
CA ALA A 37 -2.80 5.87 -13.78
C ALA A 37 -2.04 4.95 -12.82
N GLY A 38 -2.52 4.88 -11.58
CA GLY A 38 -1.87 4.13 -10.52
C GLY A 38 -2.59 4.34 -9.20
N TYR A 39 -2.61 3.30 -8.40
CA TYR A 39 -3.16 3.35 -7.05
C TYR A 39 -2.26 4.15 -6.10
N CYS A 40 -2.86 4.78 -5.10
CA CYS A 40 -2.14 5.44 -4.01
C CYS A 40 -1.90 4.47 -2.84
N ALA A 41 -0.63 4.21 -2.52
CA ALA A 41 -0.26 3.53 -1.29
C ALA A 41 -0.03 4.53 -0.15
N GLU A 42 -0.72 4.34 0.98
CA GLU A 42 -0.51 5.03 2.24
C GLU A 42 0.34 4.17 3.16
N PHE A 43 1.51 4.67 3.55
CA PHE A 43 2.40 4.04 4.52
C PHE A 43 2.24 4.74 5.86
N ARG A 44 1.99 3.96 6.91
CA ARG A 44 1.99 4.40 8.30
C ARG A 44 3.24 3.87 8.98
N LEU A 45 4.01 4.79 9.55
CA LEU A 45 5.21 4.48 10.31
C LEU A 45 5.06 5.08 11.69
N GLN A 46 5.57 4.39 12.71
CA GLN A 46 5.75 4.96 14.03
C GLN A 46 7.22 4.90 14.36
N THR A 47 7.88 6.06 14.42
CA THR A 47 9.32 6.15 14.71
C THR A 47 9.54 6.70 16.11
N ARG A 48 10.68 6.35 16.71
CA ARG A 48 11.03 6.81 18.06
C ARG A 48 11.19 8.33 18.11
N ASP A 49 11.79 8.90 17.07
CA ASP A 49 12.18 10.32 17.03
C ASP A 49 11.06 11.26 16.57
N HIS A 50 10.10 10.76 15.80
CA HIS A 50 9.09 11.62 15.14
C HIS A 50 7.64 11.16 15.37
N GLY A 51 7.43 10.10 16.14
CA GLY A 51 6.09 9.57 16.39
C GLY A 51 5.45 9.00 15.12
N THR A 52 4.14 9.21 14.97
CA THR A 52 3.38 8.68 13.82
C THR A 52 3.58 9.55 12.58
N GLN A 53 3.93 8.92 11.46
CA GLN A 53 4.10 9.53 10.15
C GLN A 53 3.25 8.81 9.11
N ILE A 54 2.74 9.58 8.15
CA ILE A 54 2.02 9.06 6.99
C ILE A 54 2.77 9.48 5.73
N LEU A 55 3.19 8.52 4.91
CA LEU A 55 3.79 8.74 3.60
C LEU A 55 2.79 8.30 2.53
N LEU A 56 2.64 9.10 1.47
CA LEU A 56 1.77 8.78 0.33
C LEU A 56 2.64 8.55 -0.90
N ALA A 57 2.47 7.42 -1.56
CA ALA A 57 3.14 7.10 -2.81
C ALA A 57 2.12 6.89 -3.93
N TYR A 58 2.25 7.67 -4.99
CA TYR A 58 1.37 7.62 -6.17
C TYR A 58 2.05 6.94 -7.38
N ASP A 59 3.36 6.74 -7.30
CA ASP A 59 4.23 6.27 -8.37
C ASP A 59 5.41 5.44 -7.79
N PRO A 60 6.20 4.77 -8.65
CA PRO A 60 7.32 3.95 -8.20
C PRO A 60 8.38 4.71 -7.40
N ASP A 61 8.63 5.99 -7.73
CA ASP A 61 9.64 6.81 -7.06
C ASP A 61 9.19 7.14 -5.63
N GLY A 62 7.90 7.46 -5.44
CA GLY A 62 7.29 7.63 -4.13
C GLY A 62 7.35 6.36 -3.28
N VAL A 63 7.16 5.19 -3.88
CA VAL A 63 7.33 3.91 -3.17
C VAL A 63 8.78 3.69 -2.77
N ALA A 64 9.72 3.93 -3.68
CA ALA A 64 11.15 3.81 -3.38
C ALA A 64 11.56 4.74 -2.22
N ALA A 65 11.07 5.98 -2.21
CA ALA A 65 11.31 6.94 -1.12
C ALA A 65 10.70 6.49 0.21
N ALA A 66 9.49 5.93 0.20
CA ALA A 66 8.84 5.39 1.39
C ALA A 66 9.62 4.18 1.95
N VAL A 67 10.04 3.25 1.09
CA VAL A 67 10.86 2.09 1.49
C VAL A 67 12.20 2.54 2.04
N ALA A 68 12.89 3.49 1.40
CA ALA A 68 14.14 4.04 1.90
C ALA A 68 13.98 4.67 3.30
N THR A 69 12.86 5.35 3.54
CA THR A 69 12.52 5.91 4.85
C THR A 69 12.29 4.81 5.89
N ILE A 70 11.57 3.74 5.54
CA ILE A 70 11.35 2.58 6.41
C ILE A 70 12.68 1.92 6.78
N VAL A 71 13.58 1.71 5.81
CA VAL A 71 14.90 1.10 6.03
C VAL A 71 15.80 1.95 6.92
N ALA A 72 15.66 3.28 6.87
CA ALA A 72 16.48 4.20 7.64
C ALA A 72 15.93 4.52 9.04
N ALA A 73 14.69 4.17 9.33
CA ALA A 73 13.99 4.61 10.55
C ALA A 73 14.21 3.68 11.75
N ASP A 74 14.35 4.26 12.95
CA ASP A 74 14.15 3.53 14.21
C ASP A 74 12.65 3.39 14.49
N LEU A 75 12.08 2.27 14.03
CA LEU A 75 10.68 1.95 14.15
C LEU A 75 10.34 1.49 15.58
N VAL A 76 9.27 2.06 16.13
CA VAL A 76 8.62 1.59 17.37
C VAL A 76 7.62 0.48 17.08
N GLN A 77 7.08 0.46 15.86
CA GLN A 77 6.20 -0.58 15.35
C GLN A 77 6.46 -0.77 13.85
N VAL A 78 6.22 -1.98 13.35
CA VAL A 78 6.38 -2.36 11.95
C VAL A 78 5.57 -1.44 11.04
N ALA A 79 6.18 -0.96 9.96
CA ALA A 79 5.49 -0.08 9.01
C ALA A 79 4.35 -0.83 8.32
N THR A 80 3.23 -0.14 8.08
CA THR A 80 2.06 -0.73 7.40
C THR A 80 1.71 0.07 6.16
N ALA A 81 1.48 -0.60 5.04
CA ALA A 81 1.01 -0.02 3.80
C ALA A 81 -0.41 -0.50 3.46
N LEU A 82 -1.21 0.41 2.91
CA LEU A 82 -2.58 0.18 2.44
C LEU A 82 -2.76 0.90 1.11
N VAL A 83 -3.53 0.33 0.18
CA VAL A 83 -3.97 1.06 -1.02
C VAL A 83 -5.29 1.78 -0.72
N ARG A 84 -5.28 3.11 -0.78
CA ARG A 84 -6.41 3.96 -0.36
C ARG A 84 -7.65 3.83 -1.23
N ASP A 85 -7.46 3.50 -2.50
CA ASP A 85 -8.52 3.50 -3.50
C ASP A 85 -9.40 2.24 -3.44
N ARG A 86 -9.12 1.31 -2.51
CA ARG A 86 -9.88 0.07 -2.32
C ARG A 86 -10.90 0.20 -1.18
N PRO A 87 -12.16 -0.23 -1.37
CA PRO A 87 -13.16 -0.22 -0.30
C PRO A 87 -12.74 -1.16 0.85
N GLY A 88 -12.86 -0.68 2.09
CA GLY A 88 -12.73 -1.51 3.29
C GLY A 88 -13.99 -2.31 3.60
N TYR A 89 -13.89 -3.25 4.53
CA TYR A 89 -15.03 -3.95 5.11
C TYR A 89 -15.90 -3.00 5.94
N GLU A 90 -17.21 -3.07 5.75
CA GLU A 90 -18.22 -2.49 6.63
C GLU A 90 -18.71 -3.51 7.68
N PRO A 91 -19.12 -3.06 8.89
CA PRO A 91 -19.06 -1.69 9.37
C PRO A 91 -17.65 -1.27 9.81
N GLY A 92 -17.22 -0.06 9.43
CA GLY A 92 -16.02 0.58 10.00
C GLY A 92 -14.84 0.79 9.05
N GLY A 93 -15.02 0.55 7.75
CA GLY A 93 -14.02 0.83 6.72
C GLY A 93 -12.68 0.12 6.94
N ARG A 94 -12.67 -1.04 7.62
CA ARG A 94 -11.43 -1.77 7.91
C ARG A 94 -10.81 -2.18 6.57
N PRO A 95 -9.54 -1.84 6.29
CA PRO A 95 -8.92 -2.20 5.02
C PRO A 95 -9.06 -3.70 4.76
N ASP A 96 -9.51 -4.07 3.56
CA ASP A 96 -9.70 -5.47 3.19
C ASP A 96 -8.38 -6.15 2.81
N HIS A 97 -7.28 -5.38 2.83
CA HIS A 97 -5.93 -5.77 2.52
C HIS A 97 -4.93 -4.92 3.32
N GLY A 98 -3.68 -5.37 3.40
CA GLY A 98 -2.58 -4.58 3.95
C GLY A 98 -1.25 -5.30 3.81
N LEU A 99 -0.17 -4.52 3.90
CA LEU A 99 1.20 -5.04 3.85
C LEU A 99 1.98 -4.49 5.06
N LYS A 100 2.49 -5.37 5.93
CA LYS A 100 3.46 -4.96 6.95
C LYS A 100 4.87 -5.13 6.41
N ILE A 101 5.73 -4.17 6.69
CA ILE A 101 7.06 -4.02 6.11
C ILE A 101 8.05 -3.80 7.24
N ILE A 102 9.02 -4.70 7.37
CA ILE A 102 10.18 -4.54 8.24
C ILE A 102 11.46 -4.77 7.45
N ALA A 103 12.51 -4.02 7.80
CA ALA A 103 13.81 -4.11 7.18
C ALA A 103 14.90 -4.09 8.26
N ASP A 104 15.96 -4.83 8.02
CA ASP A 104 17.23 -4.73 8.72
C ASP A 104 18.28 -4.24 7.72
N ARG A 105 18.75 -3.02 7.96
CA ARG A 105 19.74 -2.36 7.11
C ARG A 105 21.12 -3.01 7.23
N GLU A 106 21.49 -3.54 8.39
CA GLU A 106 22.84 -4.07 8.60
C GLU A 106 23.05 -5.39 7.86
N THR A 107 22.00 -6.21 7.80
CA THR A 107 22.03 -7.50 7.09
C THR A 107 21.47 -7.43 5.67
N GLU A 108 21.04 -6.24 5.22
CA GLU A 108 20.47 -5.97 3.90
C GLU A 108 19.29 -6.87 3.51
N VAL A 109 18.47 -7.22 4.51
CA VAL A 109 17.26 -8.04 4.33
C VAL A 109 16.02 -7.37 4.93
N GLY A 110 14.85 -7.85 4.54
CA GLY A 110 13.60 -7.50 5.20
C GLY A 110 12.60 -8.65 5.12
N ALA A 111 11.39 -8.41 5.62
CA ALA A 111 10.30 -9.37 5.54
C ALA A 111 8.97 -8.64 5.35
N LEU A 112 8.02 -9.36 4.75
CA LEU A 112 6.68 -8.86 4.47
C LEU A 112 5.65 -9.76 5.14
N SER A 113 4.66 -9.15 5.79
CA SER A 113 3.39 -9.79 6.10
C SER A 113 2.36 -9.23 5.13
N TYR A 114 1.50 -10.07 4.57
CA TYR A 114 0.33 -9.65 3.80
C TYR A 114 -0.96 -10.14 4.47
N TYR A 115 -1.96 -9.28 4.55
CA TYR A 115 -3.34 -9.66 4.84
C TYR A 115 -4.18 -9.21 3.67
N GLY A 116 -5.13 -10.05 3.25
CA GLY A 116 -6.07 -9.69 2.21
C GLY A 116 -6.69 -10.91 1.53
N PRO A 117 -7.40 -10.71 0.41
CA PRO A 117 -7.98 -11.82 -0.35
C PRO A 117 -6.89 -12.84 -0.74
N GLY A 118 -7.13 -14.11 -0.41
CA GLY A 118 -6.14 -15.20 -0.56
C GLY A 118 -6.11 -15.88 -1.93
N GLY A 119 -6.73 -15.29 -2.96
CA GLY A 119 -6.98 -15.97 -4.24
C GLY A 119 -8.19 -16.92 -4.16
N GLU A 120 -8.50 -17.62 -5.26
CA GLU A 120 -9.70 -18.48 -5.35
C GLU A 120 -9.68 -19.67 -4.37
N ASP A 121 -8.49 -20.14 -3.97
CA ASP A 121 -8.32 -21.36 -3.16
C ASP A 121 -8.25 -21.10 -1.63
N TYR A 122 -8.04 -19.86 -1.22
CA TYR A 122 -7.90 -19.49 0.19
C TYR A 122 -8.72 -18.22 0.44
N GLY A 123 -9.67 -18.29 1.39
CA GLY A 123 -10.37 -17.09 1.88
C GLY A 123 -9.42 -16.00 2.40
N PRO A 124 -9.93 -14.85 2.89
CA PRO A 124 -9.07 -13.81 3.45
C PRO A 124 -8.11 -14.41 4.48
N GLY A 125 -6.81 -14.18 4.30
CA GLY A 125 -5.78 -14.90 5.03
C GLY A 125 -4.55 -14.04 5.27
N ALA A 126 -3.82 -14.36 6.34
CA ALA A 126 -2.52 -13.77 6.62
C ALA A 126 -1.42 -14.64 5.99
N TRP A 127 -0.41 -13.98 5.44
CA TRP A 127 0.70 -14.59 4.75
C TRP A 127 1.99 -13.89 5.14
N VAL A 128 3.10 -14.62 5.14
CA VAL A 128 4.42 -14.03 5.34
C VAL A 128 5.34 -14.42 4.20
N SER A 129 6.30 -13.55 3.90
CA SER A 129 7.36 -13.86 2.96
C SER A 129 8.12 -15.12 3.36
N TYR A 130 8.69 -15.77 2.37
CA TYR A 130 9.44 -17.01 2.47
C TYR A 130 10.63 -16.96 1.51
N SER A 131 11.75 -17.57 1.92
CA SER A 131 12.97 -17.70 1.13
C SER A 131 13.52 -19.12 1.22
N ASP A 132 13.91 -19.65 0.07
CA ASP A 132 14.64 -20.92 -0.05
C ASP A 132 16.16 -20.77 0.22
N GLU A 133 16.67 -19.54 0.37
CA GLU A 133 18.10 -19.26 0.53
C GLU A 133 18.68 -19.72 1.88
N GLY A 134 17.83 -20.23 2.78
CA GLY A 134 18.22 -21.01 3.95
C GLY A 134 17.71 -20.45 5.26
N TRP A 135 17.67 -21.31 6.27
CA TRP A 135 17.26 -20.95 7.62
C TRP A 135 18.29 -20.01 8.28
N ALA A 136 17.90 -18.78 8.63
CA ALA A 136 18.79 -17.78 9.22
C ALA A 136 18.34 -17.36 10.64
N PRO A 137 18.60 -18.19 11.67
CA PRO A 137 18.09 -17.98 13.03
C PRO A 137 18.82 -16.86 13.79
N GLN A 138 19.78 -16.18 13.18
CA GLN A 138 20.40 -14.97 13.71
C GLN A 138 19.63 -13.70 13.30
N ILE A 139 18.88 -13.74 12.19
CA ILE A 139 18.08 -12.61 11.72
C ILE A 139 16.82 -12.51 12.59
N ARG A 140 16.55 -11.31 13.11
CA ARG A 140 15.43 -11.03 14.03
C ARG A 140 14.54 -9.95 13.42
N LEU A 141 13.60 -10.37 12.59
CA LEU A 141 12.61 -9.47 12.02
C LEU A 141 11.28 -9.63 12.76
N TYR A 142 10.73 -8.53 13.26
CA TYR A 142 9.45 -8.52 13.96
C TYR A 142 8.31 -8.26 12.97
N ARG A 143 7.22 -9.02 13.09
CA ARG A 143 5.93 -8.75 12.43
C ARG A 143 5.01 -7.87 13.28
N ASP A 144 5.29 -7.83 14.57
CA ASP A 144 4.59 -6.99 15.55
C ASP A 144 5.55 -6.77 16.73
N MET A 145 5.94 -5.51 16.96
CA MET A 145 6.91 -5.17 18.00
C MET A 145 6.29 -5.16 19.41
N ASP A 146 5.01 -4.77 19.54
CA ASP A 146 4.29 -4.70 20.82
C ASP A 146 4.15 -6.09 21.47
N THR A 147 3.89 -7.11 20.66
CA THR A 147 3.75 -8.50 21.11
C THR A 147 5.03 -9.32 20.98
N ALA A 148 6.14 -8.67 20.57
CA ALA A 148 7.41 -9.33 20.24
C ALA A 148 7.24 -10.51 19.27
N SER A 149 6.27 -10.41 18.37
CA SER A 149 5.96 -11.45 17.41
C SER A 149 6.97 -11.40 16.26
N MET A 150 7.72 -12.47 16.07
CA MET A 150 8.75 -12.55 15.04
C MET A 150 8.23 -13.21 13.77
N PHE A 151 8.82 -12.79 12.64
CA PHE A 151 8.81 -13.61 11.44
C PHE A 151 9.59 -14.90 11.67
N PRO A 152 9.22 -16.01 11.02
CA PRO A 152 10.05 -17.21 11.12
C PRO A 152 11.39 -17.02 10.38
N PRO A 153 12.45 -17.77 10.73
CA PRO A 153 13.84 -17.48 10.32
C PRO A 153 14.14 -17.54 8.82
N ASP A 154 13.27 -18.19 8.05
CA ASP A 154 13.28 -18.37 6.60
C ASP A 154 12.36 -17.38 5.88
N ALA A 155 11.87 -16.33 6.55
CA ALA A 155 10.99 -15.33 5.95
C ALA A 155 11.72 -14.15 5.28
N HIS A 156 13.03 -14.06 5.47
CA HIS A 156 13.81 -12.91 5.02
C HIS A 156 13.96 -12.90 3.50
N ILE A 157 13.91 -11.71 2.91
CA ILE A 157 14.13 -11.45 1.49
C ILE A 157 15.11 -10.30 1.34
N ALA A 158 15.84 -10.26 0.22
CA ALA A 158 16.72 -9.13 -0.09
C ALA A 158 15.94 -7.80 -0.12
N LEU A 159 16.55 -6.70 0.33
CA LEU A 159 15.90 -5.38 0.30
C LEU A 159 15.48 -4.94 -1.11
N SER A 160 16.20 -5.35 -2.15
CA SER A 160 15.82 -5.11 -3.55
C SER A 160 14.51 -5.81 -3.93
N THR A 161 14.31 -7.05 -3.49
CA THR A 161 13.05 -7.79 -3.65
C THR A 161 11.93 -7.14 -2.85
N LEU A 162 12.22 -6.71 -1.62
CA LEU A 162 11.25 -6.00 -0.77
C LEU A 162 10.76 -4.71 -1.45
N ALA A 163 11.65 -3.86 -1.95
CA ALA A 163 11.27 -2.62 -2.61
C ALA A 163 10.39 -2.85 -3.83
N ARG A 164 10.74 -3.85 -4.67
CA ARG A 164 9.95 -4.23 -5.84
C ARG A 164 8.58 -4.80 -5.46
N ALA A 165 8.52 -5.59 -4.39
CA ALA A 165 7.27 -6.18 -3.92
C ALA A 165 6.31 -5.13 -3.36
N VAL A 166 6.82 -4.11 -2.66
CA VAL A 166 5.99 -2.99 -2.18
C VAL A 166 5.43 -2.19 -3.37
N GLU A 167 6.21 -2.02 -4.43
CA GLU A 167 5.72 -1.39 -5.66
C GLU A 167 4.68 -2.27 -6.38
N ASP A 168 4.90 -3.59 -6.47
CA ASP A 168 3.91 -4.53 -7.03
C ASP A 168 2.59 -4.48 -6.23
N PHE A 169 2.67 -4.42 -4.90
CA PHE A 169 1.50 -4.25 -4.03
C PHE A 169 0.73 -2.97 -4.37
N ARG A 170 1.41 -1.83 -4.57
CA ARG A 170 0.76 -0.59 -5.00
C ARG A 170 0.17 -0.74 -6.41
N ALA A 171 0.98 -1.15 -7.38
CA ALA A 171 0.60 -1.21 -8.79
C ALA A 171 -0.60 -2.13 -9.05
N THR A 172 -0.74 -3.20 -8.27
CA THR A 172 -1.85 -4.16 -8.35
C THR A 172 -3.08 -3.77 -7.53
N GLY A 173 -3.04 -2.63 -6.84
CA GLY A 173 -4.17 -2.16 -6.03
C GLY A 173 -4.32 -2.91 -4.71
N GLY A 174 -3.22 -3.38 -4.14
CA GLY A 174 -3.18 -4.03 -2.83
C GLY A 174 -3.28 -5.55 -2.89
N LEU A 175 -3.03 -6.17 -4.04
CA LEU A 175 -2.93 -7.62 -4.13
C LEU A 175 -1.59 -8.09 -3.57
N ARG A 176 -1.56 -9.35 -3.14
CA ARG A 176 -0.35 -9.98 -2.62
C ARG A 176 0.73 -10.01 -3.72
N PRO A 177 1.93 -9.44 -3.49
CA PRO A 177 2.99 -9.38 -4.49
C PRO A 177 3.36 -10.74 -5.06
N SER A 178 3.33 -10.88 -6.39
CA SER A 178 3.50 -12.16 -7.07
C SER A 178 4.95 -12.67 -7.10
N MET A 179 5.90 -11.73 -6.99
CA MET A 179 7.34 -12.00 -7.07
C MET A 179 7.95 -12.50 -5.75
N VAL A 180 7.17 -12.51 -4.67
CA VAL A 180 7.56 -12.99 -3.35
C VAL A 180 6.98 -14.38 -3.18
N ALA A 181 7.78 -15.33 -2.68
CA ALA A 181 7.24 -16.60 -2.22
C ALA A 181 6.55 -16.38 -0.87
N TRP A 182 5.36 -16.96 -0.70
CA TRP A 182 4.52 -16.77 0.48
C TRP A 182 4.19 -18.10 1.13
N ARG A 183 4.03 -18.08 2.45
CA ARG A 183 3.38 -19.17 3.19
C ARG A 183 2.25 -18.66 4.07
N PRO A 184 1.26 -19.51 4.39
CA PRO A 184 0.18 -19.14 5.30
C PRO A 184 0.72 -18.75 6.68
N SER A 185 0.06 -17.79 7.32
CA SER A 185 0.29 -17.36 8.68
C SER A 185 -1.03 -17.37 9.45
N THR A 186 -0.97 -17.69 10.74
CA THR A 186 -2.12 -17.57 11.66
C THR A 186 -2.20 -16.19 12.31
N VAL A 187 -1.22 -15.31 12.02
CA VAL A 187 -1.09 -13.98 12.64
C VAL A 187 -0.81 -12.94 11.56
N TRP A 188 -1.45 -11.78 11.70
CA TRP A 188 -1.28 -10.59 10.87
C TRP A 188 -0.40 -9.55 11.59
#